data_AF-A0A1M6FE02-F1
#
_entry.id   AF-A0A1M6FE02-F1
#
_cell.length_a   1.000
_cell.length_b   1.000
_cell.length_c   1.000
_cell.angle_alpha   90.00
_cell.angle_beta   90.00
_cell.angle_gamma   90.00
#
_symmetry.space_group_name_H-M   'P 1'
#
loop_
_entity.id
_entity.type
_entity.pdbx_description
1 polymer ?
#
loop_
_entity_poly.entity_id
_entity_poly.type
_entity_poly.pdbx_seq_one_letter_code
_entity_poly.pdbx_strand_id
1 'polypeptide(L)'
;MEKLNEKLKRLRKQKGISQKQISDNAGISIAAYSNIESGTSKSISIEVGKGIARALDIPFVELFEIENSKLVTPELESQLKKYEKRINELEDTVEKNNKLIKYLEKENRDLYWKKSGLEIRDELKTIAQLKIKIENAENKIEKGAFTNALEINIDILKSNIDEIYSSGYFSKFDILQIILEYDEESYDLYEKGDNFVENWTKYLNQFFEISLEKVNKFLAVYEEKASRSG
;
A
#
# COMPACT_ATOMS: atom_id res chain seq x y z
N MET A 1 -22.62 47.19 22.66
CA MET A 1 -21.55 47.25 21.65
C MET A 1 -20.32 47.84 22.34
N GLU A 2 -19.23 47.09 22.42
CA GLU A 2 -17.94 47.59 22.92
C GLU A 2 -17.48 48.72 21.98
N LYS A 3 -16.93 49.83 22.51
CA LYS A 3 -16.44 50.89 21.62
C LYS A 3 -15.14 50.42 20.95
N LEU A 4 -14.92 50.82 19.69
CA LEU A 4 -13.75 50.42 18.91
C LEU A 4 -12.43 50.67 19.65
N ASN A 5 -12.28 51.80 20.35
CA ASN A 5 -11.07 52.13 21.11
C ASN A 5 -10.83 51.18 22.30
N GLU A 6 -11.90 50.74 22.99
CA GLU A 6 -11.83 49.77 24.08
C GLU A 6 -11.41 48.39 23.55
N LYS A 7 -12.03 47.98 22.44
CA LYS A 7 -11.72 46.73 21.73
C LYS A 7 -10.27 46.69 21.27
N LEU A 8 -9.76 47.77 20.66
CA LEU A 8 -8.37 47.90 20.23
C LEU A 8 -7.40 47.75 21.41
N LYS A 9 -7.66 48.47 22.52
CA LYS A 9 -6.83 48.40 23.73
C LYS A 9 -6.81 47.00 24.34
N ARG A 10 -7.98 46.34 24.38
CA ARG A 10 -8.13 44.97 24.90
C ARG A 10 -7.36 43.97 24.03
N LEU A 11 -7.59 43.97 22.72
CA LEU A 11 -6.92 43.06 21.77
C LEU A 11 -5.41 43.25 21.77
N ARG A 12 -4.95 44.51 21.76
CA ARG A 12 -3.51 44.82 21.83
C ARG A 12 -2.87 44.24 23.10
N LYS A 13 -3.50 44.45 24.26
CA LYS A 13 -3.00 43.93 25.54
C LYS A 13 -3.04 42.40 25.60
N GLN A 14 -4.12 41.78 25.11
CA GLN A 14 -4.24 40.32 25.03
C GLN A 14 -3.14 39.70 24.17
N LYS A 15 -2.78 40.35 23.06
CA LYS A 15 -1.71 39.88 22.16
C LYS A 15 -0.30 40.32 22.57
N GLY A 16 -0.15 41.07 23.68
CA GLY A 16 1.15 41.54 24.16
C GLY A 16 1.85 42.54 23.22
N ILE A 17 1.10 43.23 22.35
CA ILE A 17 1.64 44.10 21.31
C ILE A 17 1.78 45.54 21.85
N SER A 18 2.87 46.20 21.50
CA SER A 18 3.08 47.61 21.83
C SER A 18 2.30 48.55 20.90
N GLN A 19 2.00 49.76 21.37
CA GLN A 19 1.39 50.79 20.53
C GLN A 19 2.27 51.13 19.31
N LYS A 20 3.60 51.04 19.45
CA LYS A 20 4.57 51.23 18.37
C LYS A 20 4.44 50.17 17.28
N GLN A 21 4.33 48.90 17.66
CA GLN A 21 4.15 47.83 16.68
C GLN A 21 2.86 47.97 15.87
N ILE A 22 1.77 48.44 16.49
CA ILE A 22 0.53 48.69 15.76
C ILE A 22 0.65 49.92 14.86
N SER A 23 1.28 51.00 15.33
CA SER A 23 1.48 52.20 14.52
C SER A 23 2.35 51.93 13.28
N ASP A 24 3.42 51.13 13.43
CA ASP A 24 4.33 50.76 12.35
C ASP A 24 3.60 49.94 11.27
N ASN A 25 2.77 48.97 11.69
CA ASN A 25 1.95 48.15 10.78
C ASN A 25 0.81 48.93 10.11
N ALA A 26 0.27 49.93 10.82
CA ALA A 26 -0.80 50.77 10.34
C ALA A 26 -0.32 51.97 9.50
N GLY A 27 1.00 52.17 9.39
CA GLY A 27 1.57 53.28 8.62
C GLY A 27 1.26 54.66 9.22
N ILE A 28 1.10 54.74 10.54
CA ILE A 28 0.76 55.99 11.25
C ILE A 28 1.77 56.27 12.37
N SER A 29 1.74 57.48 12.92
CA SER A 29 2.56 57.81 14.08
C SER A 29 2.04 57.13 15.35
N ILE A 30 2.94 56.86 16.30
CA ILE A 30 2.59 56.32 17.63
C ILE A 30 1.56 57.23 18.32
N ALA A 31 1.71 58.55 18.19
CA ALA A 31 0.77 59.53 18.74
C ALA A 31 -0.62 59.42 18.10
N ALA A 32 -0.70 59.22 16.78
CA ALA A 32 -1.97 59.00 16.09
C ALA A 32 -2.66 57.72 16.58
N TYR A 33 -1.92 56.61 16.72
CA TYR A 33 -2.48 55.38 17.27
C TYR A 33 -2.93 55.55 18.74
N SER A 34 -2.16 56.26 19.56
CA SER A 34 -2.53 56.56 20.94
C SER A 34 -3.83 57.36 21.04
N ASN A 35 -4.03 58.33 20.14
CA ASN A 35 -5.29 59.09 20.05
C ASN A 35 -6.48 58.22 19.60
N ILE A 36 -6.24 57.21 18.76
CA ILE A 36 -7.26 56.23 18.37
C ILE A 36 -7.61 55.32 19.55
N GLU A 37 -6.62 54.76 20.24
CA GLU A 37 -6.80 53.84 21.37
C GLU A 37 -7.41 54.52 22.61
N SER A 38 -7.15 55.81 22.81
CA SER A 38 -7.77 56.61 23.86
C SER A 38 -9.17 57.11 23.51
N GLY A 39 -9.61 56.98 22.26
CA GLY A 39 -10.91 57.45 21.78
C GLY A 39 -10.97 58.96 21.52
N THR A 40 -9.83 59.65 21.50
CA THR A 40 -9.73 61.07 21.10
C THR A 40 -10.00 61.25 19.61
N SER A 41 -9.54 60.31 18.77
CA SER A 41 -9.90 60.29 17.35
C SER A 41 -11.26 59.64 17.15
N LYS A 42 -12.17 60.34 16.45
CA LYS A 42 -13.53 59.86 16.17
C LYS A 42 -13.65 59.04 14.89
N SER A 43 -12.63 59.05 14.04
CA SER A 43 -12.62 58.31 12.77
C SER A 43 -11.21 57.79 12.43
N ILE A 44 -11.18 56.73 11.65
CA ILE A 44 -9.96 56.15 11.07
C ILE A 44 -10.22 55.83 9.60
N SER A 45 -9.20 55.95 8.76
CA SER A 45 -9.32 55.55 7.35
C SER A 45 -9.39 54.03 7.24
N ILE A 46 -9.94 53.54 6.13
CA ILE A 46 -9.99 52.10 5.83
C ILE A 46 -8.59 51.49 5.81
N GLU A 47 -7.60 52.20 5.26
CA GLU A 47 -6.22 51.72 5.16
C GLU A 47 -5.56 51.57 6.53
N VAL A 48 -5.75 52.56 7.41
CA VAL A 48 -5.31 52.50 8.81
C VAL A 48 -6.03 51.36 9.54
N GLY A 49 -7.34 51.22 9.37
CA GLY A 49 -8.10 50.12 9.96
C GLY A 49 -7.62 48.73 9.48
N LYS A 50 -7.29 48.57 8.20
CA LYS A 50 -6.69 47.33 7.66
C LYS A 50 -5.30 47.07 8.23
N GLY A 51 -4.50 48.10 8.40
CA GLY A 51 -3.17 47.98 9.00
C GLY A 51 -3.23 47.60 10.48
N ILE A 52 -4.17 48.19 11.22
CA ILE A 52 -4.45 47.81 12.62
C ILE A 52 -4.96 46.36 12.70
N ALA A 53 -5.89 45.95 11.82
CA ALA A 53 -6.40 44.58 11.75
C ALA A 53 -5.27 43.56 11.47
N ARG A 54 -4.36 43.88 10.54
CA ARG A 54 -3.15 43.10 10.27
C ARG A 54 -2.23 43.02 11.49
N ALA A 55 -1.98 44.15 12.17
CA ALA A 55 -1.14 44.19 13.37
C ALA A 55 -1.71 43.36 14.51
N LEU A 56 -3.04 43.37 14.65
CA LEU A 56 -3.78 42.59 15.63
C LEU A 56 -4.08 41.17 15.16
N ASP A 57 -3.66 40.78 13.95
CA ASP A 57 -3.93 39.47 13.35
C ASP A 57 -5.39 39.03 13.55
N ILE A 58 -6.31 39.89 13.09
CA ILE A 58 -7.75 39.61 13.02
C ILE A 58 -8.32 40.12 11.69
N PRO A 59 -9.39 39.51 11.17
CA PRO A 59 -10.08 40.03 9.99
C PRO A 59 -10.59 41.45 10.19
N PHE A 60 -10.45 42.30 9.17
CA PHE A 60 -10.98 43.68 9.19
C PHE A 60 -12.50 43.72 9.48
N VAL A 61 -13.26 42.78 8.90
CA VAL A 61 -14.70 42.65 9.13
C VAL A 61 -15.02 42.35 10.60
N GLU A 62 -14.19 41.56 11.28
CA GLU A 62 -14.33 41.24 12.70
C GLU A 62 -13.96 42.43 13.58
N LEU A 63 -12.89 43.17 13.23
CA LEU A 63 -12.46 44.37 13.95
C LEU A 63 -13.61 45.39 14.04
N PHE A 64 -14.30 45.63 12.92
CA PHE A 64 -15.37 46.62 12.81
C PHE A 64 -16.79 46.06 12.98
N GLU A 65 -16.93 44.77 13.30
CA GLU A 65 -18.25 44.11 13.49
C GLU A 65 -19.19 44.37 12.32
N ILE A 66 -18.64 44.40 11.11
CA ILE A 66 -19.43 44.57 9.89
C ILE A 66 -20.27 43.31 9.74
N GLU A 67 -21.59 43.45 9.84
CA GLU A 67 -22.52 42.34 9.62
C GLU A 67 -22.24 41.73 8.25
N ASN A 68 -21.70 40.51 8.26
CA ASN A 68 -21.54 39.70 7.06
C ASN A 68 -22.93 39.28 6.57
N SER A 69 -23.60 40.15 5.82
CA SER A 69 -24.84 39.79 5.16
C SER A 69 -24.52 38.75 4.07
N LYS A 70 -24.77 37.48 4.41
CA LYS A 70 -24.86 36.32 3.50
C LYS A 70 -23.64 36.10 2.59
N LEU A 71 -22.58 35.52 3.16
CA LEU A 71 -21.43 35.01 2.38
C LEU A 71 -21.76 33.76 1.53
N VAL A 72 -22.96 33.20 1.65
CA VAL A 72 -23.42 32.06 0.86
C VAL A 72 -24.63 32.48 0.03
N THR A 73 -24.50 32.42 -1.29
CA THR A 73 -25.63 32.62 -2.20
C THR A 73 -26.41 31.30 -2.34
N PRO A 74 -27.74 31.34 -2.58
CA PRO A 74 -28.52 30.12 -2.86
C PRO A 74 -27.93 29.27 -4.00
N GLU A 75 -27.26 29.92 -4.96
CA GLU A 75 -26.54 29.25 -6.04
C GLU A 75 -25.37 28.40 -5.52
N LEU A 76 -24.61 28.93 -4.56
CA LEU A 76 -23.49 28.22 -3.94
C LEU A 76 -23.99 27.04 -3.07
N GLU A 77 -25.10 27.20 -2.35
CA GLU A 77 -25.74 26.11 -1.60
C GLU A 77 -26.19 24.96 -2.52
N SER A 78 -26.80 25.31 -3.66
CA SER A 78 -27.22 24.33 -4.66
C SER A 78 -26.02 23.55 -5.23
N GLN A 79 -24.93 24.26 -5.52
CA GLN A 79 -23.70 23.64 -6.00
C GLN A 79 -23.07 22.71 -4.96
N LEU A 80 -22.98 23.15 -3.70
CA LEU A 80 -22.46 22.32 -2.60
C LEU A 80 -23.24 21.02 -2.46
N LYS A 81 -24.57 21.09 -2.44
CA LYS A 81 -25.43 19.90 -2.37
C LYS A 81 -25.23 18.95 -3.55
N LYS A 82 -25.02 19.48 -4.75
CA LYS A 82 -24.72 18.69 -5.95
C LYS A 82 -23.37 17.98 -5.82
N TYR A 83 -22.34 18.68 -5.35
CA TYR A 83 -21.03 18.09 -5.15
C TYR A 83 -21.00 17.05 -4.03
N GLU A 84 -21.69 17.30 -2.92
CA GLU A 84 -21.86 16.32 -1.83
C GLU A 84 -22.49 15.03 -2.34
N LYS A 85 -23.59 15.13 -3.11
CA LYS A 85 -24.21 13.95 -3.71
C LYS A 85 -23.22 13.21 -4.62
N ARG A 86 -22.45 13.94 -5.43
CA ARG A 86 -21.47 13.34 -6.35
C ARG A 86 -20.32 12.66 -5.60
N ILE A 87 -19.86 13.23 -4.49
CA ILE A 87 -18.82 12.64 -3.63
C ILE A 87 -19.32 11.30 -3.09
N ASN A 88 -20.52 11.26 -2.52
CA ASN A 88 -21.09 10.00 -1.99
C ASN A 88 -21.22 8.92 -3.07
N GLU A 89 -21.69 9.27 -4.28
CA GLU A 89 -21.76 8.32 -5.41
C GLU A 89 -20.38 7.79 -5.83
N LEU A 90 -19.34 8.63 -5.78
CA LEU A 90 -17.97 8.25 -6.09
C LEU A 90 -17.39 7.35 -5.00
N GLU A 91 -17.65 7.65 -3.72
CA GLU A 91 -17.22 6.82 -2.59
C GLU A 91 -17.82 5.40 -2.69
N ASP A 92 -19.12 5.27 -2.96
CA ASP A 92 -19.79 3.99 -3.18
C ASP A 92 -19.15 3.21 -4.35
N THR A 93 -18.79 3.92 -5.42
CA THR A 93 -18.17 3.32 -6.60
C THR A 93 -16.75 2.83 -6.29
N VAL A 94 -15.96 3.63 -5.57
CA VAL A 94 -14.62 3.25 -5.12
C VAL A 94 -14.68 2.03 -4.21
N GLU A 95 -15.65 1.96 -3.30
CA GLU A 95 -15.83 0.81 -2.42
C GLU A 95 -16.13 -0.47 -3.23
N LYS A 96 -17.04 -0.40 -4.21
CA LYS A 96 -17.37 -1.52 -5.10
C LYS A 96 -16.15 -1.98 -5.91
N ASN A 97 -15.40 -1.03 -6.48
CA ASN A 97 -14.21 -1.33 -7.26
C ASN A 97 -13.11 -1.97 -6.40
N ASN A 98 -12.91 -1.51 -5.16
CA ASN A 98 -11.96 -2.11 -4.24
C ASN A 98 -12.32 -3.56 -3.89
N LYS A 99 -13.62 -3.86 -3.72
CA LYS A 99 -14.09 -5.25 -3.53
C LYS A 99 -13.81 -6.11 -4.76
N LEU A 100 -14.06 -5.58 -5.95
CA LEU A 100 -13.79 -6.27 -7.21
C LEU A 100 -12.29 -6.53 -7.43
N ILE A 101 -11.43 -5.54 -7.16
CA ILE A 101 -9.97 -5.68 -7.25
C ILE A 101 -9.50 -6.84 -6.36
N LYS A 102 -9.92 -6.88 -5.09
CA LYS A 102 -9.57 -7.98 -4.18
C LYS A 102 -10.02 -9.35 -4.68
N TYR A 103 -11.22 -9.42 -5.27
CA TYR A 103 -11.74 -10.65 -5.85
C TYR A 103 -10.88 -11.10 -7.05
N LEU A 104 -10.57 -10.18 -7.97
CA LEU A 104 -9.76 -10.48 -9.15
C LEU A 104 -8.30 -10.82 -8.79
N GLU A 105 -7.72 -10.16 -7.78
CA GLU A 105 -6.39 -10.50 -7.26
C GLU A 105 -6.33 -11.93 -6.75
N LYS A 106 -7.37 -12.36 -6.00
CA LYS A 106 -7.49 -13.74 -5.54
C LYS A 106 -7.64 -14.71 -6.71
N GLU A 107 -8.56 -14.45 -7.63
CA GLU A 107 -8.82 -15.33 -8.78
C GLU A 107 -7.58 -15.46 -9.67
N ASN A 108 -6.87 -14.36 -9.92
CA ASN A 108 -5.63 -14.36 -10.69
C ASN A 108 -4.53 -15.18 -9.99
N ARG A 109 -4.40 -15.05 -8.66
CA ARG A 109 -3.46 -15.88 -7.89
C ARG A 109 -3.80 -17.37 -8.00
N ASP A 110 -5.07 -17.74 -7.88
CA ASP A 110 -5.53 -19.13 -7.95
C ASP A 110 -5.31 -19.73 -9.35
N LEU A 111 -5.52 -18.94 -10.41
CA LEU A 111 -5.23 -19.35 -11.78
C LEU A 111 -3.73 -19.52 -12.01
N TYR A 112 -2.92 -18.60 -11.51
CA TYR A 112 -1.47 -18.68 -11.66
C TYR A 112 -0.89 -19.86 -10.88
N TRP A 113 -1.47 -20.21 -9.72
CA TRP A 113 -1.12 -21.43 -8.97
C TRP A 113 -1.34 -22.68 -9.81
N LYS A 114 -2.55 -22.83 -10.37
CA LYS A 114 -2.91 -23.98 -11.21
C LYS A 114 -2.03 -24.08 -12.44
N LYS A 115 -1.80 -22.96 -13.13
CA LYS A 115 -0.92 -22.92 -14.30
C LYS A 115 0.49 -23.39 -13.93
N SER A 116 1.07 -22.79 -12.90
CA SER A 116 2.44 -23.11 -12.45
C SER A 116 2.57 -24.57 -12.02
N GLY A 117 1.56 -25.11 -11.32
CA GLY A 117 1.55 -26.51 -10.93
C GLY A 117 1.49 -27.47 -12.11
N LEU A 118 0.70 -27.16 -13.15
CA LEU A 118 0.65 -27.96 -14.38
C LEU A 118 1.98 -27.93 -15.15
N GLU A 119 2.62 -26.75 -15.26
CA GLU A 119 3.93 -26.59 -15.92
C GLU A 119 5.01 -27.40 -15.19
N ILE A 120 5.12 -27.23 -13.87
CA ILE A 120 6.07 -27.97 -13.02
C ILE A 120 5.82 -29.48 -13.13
N ARG A 121 4.56 -29.93 -13.07
CA ARG A 121 4.22 -31.36 -13.18
C ARG A 121 4.70 -31.95 -14.49
N ASP A 122 4.43 -31.28 -15.61
CA ASP A 122 4.73 -31.82 -16.93
C ASP A 122 6.26 -31.91 -17.16
N GLU A 123 7.02 -30.96 -16.62
CA GLU A 123 8.49 -30.97 -16.58
C GLU A 123 9.05 -32.09 -15.72
N LEU A 124 8.56 -32.22 -14.48
CA LEU A 124 8.98 -33.29 -13.57
C LEU A 124 8.67 -34.68 -14.12
N LYS A 125 7.51 -34.85 -14.76
CA LYS A 125 7.15 -36.07 -15.48
C LYS A 125 8.14 -36.39 -16.61
N THR A 126 8.56 -35.36 -17.36
CA THR A 126 9.55 -35.52 -18.43
C THR A 126 10.91 -35.94 -17.85
N ILE A 127 11.33 -35.31 -16.76
CA ILE A 127 12.56 -35.64 -16.01
C ILE A 127 12.52 -37.09 -15.52
N ALA A 128 11.42 -37.52 -14.90
CA ALA A 128 11.23 -38.89 -14.43
C ALA A 128 11.31 -39.91 -15.58
N GLN A 129 10.66 -39.63 -16.70
CA GLN A 129 10.75 -40.48 -17.90
C GLN A 129 12.17 -40.57 -18.47
N LEU A 130 12.92 -39.47 -18.45
CA LEU A 130 14.31 -39.47 -18.89
C LEU A 130 15.21 -40.29 -17.95
N LYS A 131 15.01 -40.21 -16.62
CA LYS A 131 15.71 -41.06 -15.65
C LYS A 131 15.49 -42.56 -15.95
N ILE A 132 14.24 -42.96 -16.19
CA ILE A 132 13.90 -44.35 -16.56
C ILE A 132 14.59 -44.76 -17.88
N LYS A 133 14.62 -43.87 -18.88
CA LYS A 133 15.30 -44.14 -20.16
C LYS A 133 16.83 -44.28 -20.00
N ILE A 134 17.45 -43.49 -19.12
CA ILE A 134 18.89 -43.57 -18.82
C ILE A 134 19.23 -44.91 -18.16
N GLU A 135 18.38 -45.40 -17.27
CA GLU A 135 18.54 -46.70 -16.60
C GLU A 135 18.43 -47.86 -17.58
N ASN A 136 17.51 -47.76 -18.55
CA ASN A 136 17.23 -48.81 -19.52
C ASN A 136 18.03 -48.69 -20.84
N ALA A 137 18.95 -47.72 -20.96
CA ALA A 137 19.67 -47.48 -22.20
C ALA A 137 20.56 -48.67 -22.60
N GLU A 138 20.48 -49.10 -23.85
CA GLU A 138 21.16 -50.31 -24.34
C GLU A 138 22.65 -50.06 -24.62
N ASN A 139 23.02 -48.80 -24.85
CA ASN A 139 24.37 -48.41 -25.20
C ASN A 139 24.77 -47.02 -24.66
N LYS A 140 26.08 -46.76 -24.66
CA LYS A 140 26.66 -45.53 -24.10
C LYS A 140 26.24 -44.26 -24.85
N ILE A 141 25.98 -44.35 -26.16
CA ILE A 141 25.61 -43.19 -26.98
C ILE A 141 24.19 -42.76 -26.62
N GLU A 142 23.26 -43.71 -26.60
CA GLU A 142 21.87 -43.50 -26.18
C GLU A 142 21.79 -42.97 -24.75
N LYS A 143 22.53 -43.59 -23.82
CA LYS A 143 22.62 -43.12 -22.44
C LYS A 143 23.09 -41.67 -22.37
N GLY A 144 24.15 -41.33 -23.11
CA GLY A 144 24.67 -39.96 -23.18
C GLY A 144 23.64 -38.96 -23.74
N ALA A 145 22.88 -39.35 -24.77
CA ALA A 145 21.82 -38.50 -25.33
C ALA A 145 20.71 -38.23 -24.30
N PHE A 146 20.24 -39.25 -23.57
CA PHE A 146 19.24 -39.07 -22.52
C PHE A 146 19.78 -38.27 -21.32
N THR A 147 21.04 -38.45 -20.94
CA THR A 147 21.67 -37.64 -19.88
C THR A 147 21.72 -36.17 -20.26
N ASN A 148 22.13 -35.83 -21.49
CA ASN A 148 22.12 -34.45 -21.96
C ASN A 148 20.70 -33.86 -21.98
N ALA A 149 19.71 -34.65 -22.43
CA ALA A 149 18.31 -34.22 -22.41
C ALA A 149 17.80 -34.00 -20.98
N LEU A 150 18.21 -34.84 -20.02
CA LEU A 150 17.87 -34.69 -18.60
C LEU A 150 18.42 -33.38 -18.04
N GLU A 151 19.70 -33.08 -18.29
CA GLU A 151 20.33 -31.83 -17.83
C GLU A 151 19.59 -30.60 -18.37
N ILE A 152 19.25 -30.58 -19.66
CA ILE A 152 18.49 -29.49 -20.29
C ILE A 152 17.12 -29.31 -19.62
N ASN A 153 16.40 -30.39 -19.34
CA ASN A 153 15.07 -30.30 -18.72
C ASN A 153 15.13 -29.85 -17.25
N ILE A 154 16.19 -30.24 -16.52
CA ILE A 154 16.43 -29.74 -15.17
C ILE A 154 16.69 -28.23 -15.19
N ASP A 155 17.45 -27.73 -16.17
CA ASP A 155 17.72 -26.29 -16.30
C ASP A 155 16.48 -25.49 -16.72
N ILE A 156 15.61 -26.07 -17.55
CA ILE A 156 14.30 -25.49 -17.87
C ILE A 156 13.45 -25.37 -16.60
N LEU A 157 13.33 -26.44 -15.81
CA LEU A 157 12.57 -26.43 -14.58
C LEU A 157 13.11 -25.40 -13.57
N LYS A 158 14.44 -25.28 -13.44
CA LYS A 158 15.10 -24.23 -12.65
C LYS A 158 14.66 -22.84 -13.08
N SER A 159 14.76 -22.55 -14.37
CA SER A 159 14.37 -21.27 -14.94
C SER A 159 12.89 -20.96 -14.66
N ASN A 160 12.02 -21.95 -14.77
CA ASN A 160 10.59 -21.76 -14.55
C ASN A 160 10.26 -21.54 -13.08
N ILE A 161 10.91 -22.27 -12.17
CA ILE A 161 10.81 -22.02 -10.72
C ILE A 161 11.26 -20.60 -10.37
N ASP A 162 12.38 -20.14 -10.96
CA ASP A 162 12.89 -18.80 -10.75
C ASP A 162 11.96 -17.72 -11.31
N GLU A 163 11.32 -17.95 -12.47
CA GLU A 163 10.31 -17.06 -13.04
C GLU A 163 9.07 -16.97 -12.13
N ILE A 164 8.57 -18.11 -11.66
CA ILE A 164 7.43 -18.18 -10.72
C ILE A 164 7.75 -17.40 -9.44
N TYR A 165 8.96 -17.57 -8.89
CA TYR A 165 9.40 -16.84 -7.71
C TYR A 165 9.54 -15.33 -7.97
N SER A 166 10.11 -14.96 -9.11
CA SER A 166 10.35 -13.57 -9.51
C SER A 166 9.06 -12.81 -9.85
N SER A 167 7.97 -13.52 -10.13
CA SER A 167 6.65 -12.93 -10.37
C SER A 167 6.10 -12.14 -9.18
N GLY A 168 6.58 -12.41 -7.96
CA GLY A 168 6.12 -11.78 -6.72
C GLY A 168 4.79 -12.32 -6.18
N TYR A 169 4.11 -13.23 -6.90
CA TYR A 169 2.86 -13.85 -6.45
C TYR A 169 3.08 -15.00 -5.47
N PHE A 170 4.26 -15.64 -5.54
CA PHE A 170 4.56 -16.87 -4.83
C PHE A 170 5.87 -16.73 -4.04
N SER A 171 5.81 -17.16 -2.79
CA SER A 171 6.99 -17.34 -1.95
C SER A 171 7.69 -18.66 -2.27
N LYS A 172 8.88 -18.87 -1.71
CA LYS A 172 9.54 -20.18 -1.73
C LYS A 172 8.69 -21.27 -1.06
N PHE A 173 7.85 -20.91 -0.09
CA PHE A 173 6.92 -21.84 0.54
C PHE A 173 5.83 -22.28 -0.45
N ASP A 174 5.28 -21.34 -1.21
CA ASP A 174 4.25 -21.64 -2.22
C ASP A 174 4.80 -22.59 -3.30
N ILE A 175 6.03 -22.37 -3.76
CA ILE A 175 6.69 -23.26 -4.73
C ILE A 175 6.87 -24.68 -4.17
N LEU A 176 7.32 -24.81 -2.92
CA LEU A 176 7.44 -26.12 -2.27
C LEU A 176 6.10 -26.84 -2.19
N GLN A 177 5.03 -26.11 -1.87
CA GLN A 177 3.68 -26.65 -1.82
C GLN A 177 3.20 -27.06 -3.22
N ILE A 178 3.44 -26.25 -4.25
CA ILE A 178 3.12 -26.62 -5.64
C ILE A 178 3.82 -27.92 -6.03
N ILE A 179 5.12 -28.05 -5.74
CA ILE A 179 5.87 -29.28 -6.04
C ILE A 179 5.25 -30.46 -5.28
N LEU A 180 5.01 -30.32 -3.98
CA LEU A 180 4.43 -31.41 -3.16
C LEU A 180 3.05 -31.85 -3.67
N GLU A 181 2.21 -30.91 -4.14
CA GLU A 181 0.85 -31.20 -4.62
C GLU A 181 0.82 -31.80 -6.03
N TYR A 182 1.77 -31.45 -6.89
CA TYR A 182 1.72 -31.76 -8.32
C TYR A 182 2.76 -32.80 -8.77
N ASP A 183 3.76 -33.12 -7.94
CA ASP A 183 4.80 -34.08 -8.27
C ASP A 183 4.52 -35.47 -7.68
N GLU A 184 4.38 -36.47 -8.54
CA GLU A 184 4.17 -37.87 -8.15
C GLU A 184 5.35 -38.42 -7.35
N GLU A 185 6.60 -38.04 -7.67
CA GLU A 185 7.79 -38.51 -6.93
C GLU A 185 7.79 -37.95 -5.49
N SER A 186 7.43 -36.68 -5.31
CA SER A 186 7.24 -36.06 -3.99
C SER A 186 6.12 -36.72 -3.18
N TYR A 187 4.99 -37.03 -3.82
CA TYR A 187 3.87 -37.72 -3.18
C TYR A 187 4.26 -39.14 -2.74
N ASP A 188 4.94 -39.90 -3.60
CA ASP A 188 5.45 -41.24 -3.30
C ASP A 188 6.44 -41.22 -2.13
N LEU A 189 7.33 -40.23 -2.09
CA LEU A 189 8.26 -40.03 -0.98
C LEU A 189 7.51 -39.74 0.32
N TYR A 190 6.44 -38.94 0.25
CA TYR A 190 5.61 -38.57 1.39
C TYR A 190 4.84 -39.78 1.96
N GLU A 191 4.22 -40.60 1.10
CA GLU A 191 3.49 -41.80 1.54
C GLU A 191 4.39 -42.87 2.15
N LYS A 192 5.64 -43.02 1.67
CA LYS A 192 6.58 -44.03 2.17
C LYS A 192 7.07 -43.77 3.60
N GLY A 193 6.87 -42.56 4.13
CA GLY A 193 7.00 -42.20 5.56
C GLY A 193 8.42 -42.18 6.15
N ASP A 194 9.29 -43.13 5.80
CA ASP A 194 10.64 -43.22 6.37
C ASP A 194 11.59 -42.19 5.75
N ASN A 195 12.18 -41.35 6.60
CA ASN A 195 13.16 -40.31 6.23
C ASN A 195 12.66 -39.35 5.14
N PHE A 196 11.35 -39.11 5.02
CA PHE A 196 10.76 -38.26 3.99
C PHE A 196 11.47 -36.90 3.87
N VAL A 197 11.67 -36.20 4.98
CA VAL A 197 12.30 -34.86 4.99
C VAL A 197 13.70 -34.91 4.35
N GLU A 198 14.51 -35.90 4.69
CA GLU A 198 15.86 -36.05 4.14
C GLU A 198 15.82 -36.43 2.66
N ASN A 199 14.96 -37.37 2.29
CA ASN A 199 14.83 -37.85 0.91
C ASN A 199 14.28 -36.75 -0.01
N TRP A 200 13.25 -36.04 0.45
CA TRP A 200 12.66 -34.94 -0.28
C TRP A 200 13.62 -33.73 -0.36
N THR A 201 14.38 -33.44 0.70
CA THR A 201 15.45 -32.43 0.63
C THR A 201 16.48 -32.78 -0.44
N LYS A 202 16.94 -34.05 -0.50
CA LYS A 202 17.87 -34.51 -1.54
C LYS A 202 17.25 -34.42 -2.94
N TYR A 203 15.98 -34.77 -3.06
CA TYR A 203 15.22 -34.67 -4.30
C TYR A 203 15.11 -33.21 -4.79
N LEU A 204 14.63 -32.31 -3.94
CA LEU A 204 14.45 -30.89 -4.26
C LEU A 204 15.77 -30.20 -4.64
N ASN A 205 16.89 -30.57 -4.00
CA ASN A 205 18.22 -30.03 -4.33
C ASN A 205 18.73 -30.40 -5.74
N GLN A 206 18.04 -31.29 -6.47
CA GLN A 206 18.30 -31.47 -7.91
C GLN A 206 17.85 -30.24 -8.72
N PHE A 207 16.86 -29.51 -8.21
CA PHE A 207 16.18 -28.42 -8.92
C PHE A 207 16.42 -27.06 -8.26
N PHE A 208 16.51 -26.94 -6.93
CA PHE A 208 16.84 -25.67 -6.28
C PHE A 208 17.42 -25.87 -4.88
N GLU A 209 18.31 -24.97 -4.48
CA GLU A 209 19.04 -25.07 -3.21
C GLU A 209 18.13 -24.87 -1.99
N ILE A 210 17.98 -25.92 -1.19
CA ILE A 210 17.19 -25.91 0.05
C ILE A 210 17.83 -26.75 1.16
N SER A 211 17.81 -26.21 2.37
CA SER A 211 18.31 -26.91 3.56
C SER A 211 17.24 -27.80 4.19
N LEU A 212 17.69 -28.88 4.84
CA LEU A 212 16.83 -29.77 5.62
C LEU A 212 15.97 -29.02 6.66
N GLU A 213 16.56 -28.01 7.31
CA GLU A 213 15.83 -27.17 8.28
C GLU A 213 14.67 -26.41 7.62
N LYS A 214 14.84 -25.90 6.39
CA LYS A 214 13.79 -25.20 5.67
C LYS A 214 12.66 -26.14 5.25
N VAL A 215 13.00 -27.36 4.82
CA VAL A 215 12.02 -28.40 4.49
C VAL A 215 11.22 -28.80 5.74
N ASN A 216 11.89 -29.03 6.87
CA ASN A 216 11.21 -29.31 8.15
C ASN A 216 10.25 -28.19 8.57
N LYS A 217 10.70 -26.92 8.50
CA LYS A 217 9.84 -25.77 8.81
C LYS A 217 8.64 -25.68 7.87
N PHE A 218 8.85 -25.97 6.58
CA PHE A 218 7.77 -26.01 5.62
C PHE A 218 6.71 -27.05 6.00
N LEU A 219 7.13 -28.29 6.28
CA LEU A 219 6.20 -29.38 6.60
C LEU A 219 5.40 -29.14 7.87
N ALA A 220 6.04 -28.63 8.93
CA ALA A 220 5.35 -28.28 10.16
C ALA A 220 4.19 -27.30 9.93
N VAL A 221 4.42 -26.28 9.10
CA VAL A 221 3.39 -25.28 8.74
C VAL A 221 2.35 -25.87 7.78
N TYR A 222 2.76 -26.74 6.86
CA TYR A 222 1.87 -27.39 5.90
C TYR A 222 0.87 -28.32 6.61
N GLU A 223 1.33 -29.14 7.54
CA GLU A 223 0.51 -30.06 8.35
C GLU A 223 -0.45 -29.31 9.31
N GLU A 224 0.01 -28.21 9.92
CA GLU A 224 -0.83 -27.33 10.76
C GLU A 224 -1.97 -26.69 9.95
N LYS A 225 -1.71 -26.32 8.68
CA LYS A 225 -2.76 -25.80 7.79
C LYS A 225 -3.73 -26.90 7.35
N ALA A 226 -3.21 -28.09 7.02
CA ALA A 226 -4.02 -29.22 6.60
C ALA A 226 -4.98 -29.66 7.72
N SER A 227 -4.50 -29.75 8.95
CA SER A 227 -5.30 -30.11 10.14
C SER A 227 -6.36 -29.09 10.54
N ARG A 228 -6.21 -27.81 10.18
CA ARG A 228 -7.24 -26.77 10.39
C ARG A 228 -8.32 -26.73 9.31
N SER A 229 -8.08 -27.40 8.20
CA SER A 229 -8.93 -27.35 7.01
C SER A 229 -9.82 -28.58 6.86
N GLY A 230 -9.60 -29.62 7.69
CA GLY A 230 -10.46 -30.80 7.84
C GLY A 230 -11.33 -30.74 9.08
#